data_AF-A0A9P7DTD5-F1
#
_entry.id   AF-A0A9P7DTD5-F1
#
_cell.length_a   1.000
_cell.length_b   1.000
_cell.length_c   1.000
_cell.angle_alpha   90.00
_cell.angle_beta   90.00
_cell.angle_gamma   90.00
#
_symmetry.space_group_name_H-M   'P 1'
#
loop_
_entity.id
_entity.type
_entity.pdbx_description
1 polymer ?
#
loop_
_entity_poly.entity_id
_entity_poly.type
_entity_poly.pdbx_seq_one_letter_code
_entity_poly.pdbx_strand_id
1 'polypeptide(L)'
;MSEIQPMIAPQEDGSGSIPETAHEPPQPTPITDQEVGEYREQDRFLPIANVSRIMKQSVPHTAKIAKDAKECVQECVSEFISFITSEAAEKCQMEKRKTIGGEDILYAMVSLGFENYAETLKIHLAKLRQHQAGSSSNPRQEH
;
A
#
# COMPACT_ATOMS: atom_id res chain seq x y z
N MET A 1 -7.86 -25.27 84.25
CA MET A 1 -8.52 -24.79 83.02
C MET A 1 -7.78 -25.44 81.87
N SER A 2 -8.53 -26.14 81.03
CA SER A 2 -8.08 -27.14 80.07
C SER A 2 -7.72 -26.50 78.72
N GLU A 3 -6.71 -27.05 78.06
CA GLU A 3 -6.43 -26.90 76.62
C GLU A 3 -7.63 -27.30 75.76
N ILE A 4 -7.70 -26.76 74.53
CA ILE A 4 -8.08 -27.43 73.25
C ILE A 4 -7.82 -26.43 72.11
N GLN A 5 -6.94 -26.79 71.17
CA GLN A 5 -6.85 -26.20 69.82
C GLN A 5 -7.90 -26.83 68.90
N PRO A 6 -8.46 -26.09 67.93
CA PRO A 6 -9.03 -26.69 66.73
C PRO A 6 -8.04 -26.69 65.57
N MET A 7 -7.76 -27.92 65.15
CA MET A 7 -7.37 -28.41 63.82
C MET A 7 -7.91 -27.59 62.62
N ILE A 8 -7.03 -27.30 61.66
CA ILE A 8 -7.37 -27.21 60.23
C ILE A 8 -6.36 -28.06 59.44
N ALA A 9 -6.91 -28.85 58.52
CA ALA A 9 -6.28 -29.93 57.75
C ALA A 9 -5.47 -29.42 56.53
N PRO A 10 -4.71 -30.29 55.83
CA PRO A 10 -3.57 -29.90 54.99
C PRO A 10 -3.90 -29.65 53.50
N GLN A 11 -2.88 -29.10 52.84
CA GLN A 11 -2.72 -28.54 51.49
C GLN A 11 -2.73 -29.58 50.35
N GLU A 12 -3.33 -29.26 49.18
CA GLU A 12 -2.93 -29.79 47.85
C GLU A 12 -3.23 -28.77 46.71
N ASP A 13 -2.14 -28.29 46.12
CA ASP A 13 -1.80 -28.16 44.68
C ASP A 13 -2.84 -27.74 43.63
N GLY A 14 -2.57 -26.59 42.99
CA GLY A 14 -3.22 -26.19 41.74
C GLY A 14 -2.46 -25.07 41.04
N SER A 15 -1.69 -25.43 40.02
CA SER A 15 -0.90 -24.56 39.14
C SER A 15 -1.60 -23.26 38.74
N GLY A 16 -1.05 -22.13 39.19
CA GLY A 16 -1.41 -20.80 38.69
C GLY A 16 -0.79 -20.56 37.32
N SER A 17 -1.54 -20.83 36.26
CA SER A 17 -1.20 -20.41 34.90
C SER A 17 -1.27 -18.88 34.82
N ILE A 18 -0.16 -18.28 34.38
CA ILE A 18 -0.07 -16.86 34.00
C ILE A 18 -0.98 -16.66 32.77
N PRO A 19 -1.96 -15.74 32.78
CA PRO A 19 -2.74 -15.48 31.59
C PRO A 19 -1.95 -14.64 30.58
N GLU A 20 -2.00 -15.11 29.34
CA GLU A 20 -1.98 -14.33 28.09
C GLU A 20 -0.73 -13.52 27.76
N THR A 21 0.11 -14.17 26.94
CA THR A 21 0.97 -13.56 25.94
C THR A 21 0.33 -12.31 25.33
N ALA A 22 0.99 -11.17 25.53
CA ALA A 22 0.74 -9.95 24.76
C ALA A 22 0.74 -10.30 23.27
N HIS A 23 -0.42 -10.20 22.64
CA HIS A 23 -0.58 -10.41 21.22
C HIS A 23 0.21 -9.31 20.50
N GLU A 24 1.42 -9.63 20.06
CA GLU A 24 2.16 -8.79 19.11
C GLU A 24 1.22 -8.54 17.91
N PRO A 25 1.06 -7.28 17.45
CA PRO A 25 0.25 -7.01 16.27
C PRO A 25 0.80 -7.87 15.13
N PRO A 26 -0.06 -8.55 14.35
CA PRO A 26 0.40 -9.47 13.33
C PRO A 26 1.43 -8.76 12.44
N GLN A 27 2.63 -9.32 12.39
CA GLN A 27 3.61 -8.87 11.41
C GLN A 27 3.00 -9.11 10.03
N PRO A 28 3.12 -8.17 9.07
CA PRO A 28 2.64 -8.40 7.72
C PRO A 28 3.36 -9.64 7.22
N THR A 29 2.61 -10.68 6.88
CA THR A 29 3.18 -11.85 6.25
C THR A 29 3.91 -11.37 5.00
N PRO A 30 5.19 -11.73 4.81
CA PRO A 30 5.88 -11.42 3.57
C PRO A 30 5.06 -12.00 2.42
N ILE A 31 4.76 -11.17 1.42
CA ILE A 31 4.00 -11.58 0.24
C ILE A 31 4.72 -12.79 -0.35
N THR A 32 4.04 -13.93 -0.38
CA THR A 32 4.63 -15.16 -0.89
C THR A 32 4.67 -15.12 -2.41
N ASP A 33 5.70 -15.68 -3.04
CA ASP A 33 5.76 -15.80 -4.53
C ASP A 33 4.52 -16.51 -5.11
N GLN A 34 3.85 -17.32 -4.28
CA GLN A 34 2.62 -18.03 -4.60
C GLN A 34 1.39 -17.10 -4.68
N GLU A 35 1.32 -16.03 -3.87
CA GLU A 35 0.29 -14.98 -3.97
C GLU A 35 0.54 -14.02 -5.14
N VAL A 36 1.80 -13.85 -5.54
CA VAL A 36 2.16 -13.11 -6.77
C VAL A 36 1.80 -13.91 -8.04
N GLY A 37 1.77 -15.24 -7.94
CA GLY A 37 1.59 -16.17 -9.07
C GLY A 37 0.18 -16.30 -9.64
N GLU A 38 -0.87 -15.83 -8.95
CA GLU A 38 -2.26 -15.96 -9.41
C GLU A 38 -2.81 -14.73 -10.16
N TYR A 39 -2.01 -13.67 -10.34
CA TYR A 39 -2.42 -12.57 -11.22
C TYR A 39 -2.28 -13.04 -12.67
N ARG A 40 -3.40 -13.10 -13.40
CA ARG A 40 -3.36 -13.39 -14.83
C ARG A 40 -2.44 -12.36 -15.48
N GLU A 41 -1.62 -12.75 -16.45
CA GLU A 41 -0.71 -11.78 -17.08
C GLU A 41 -1.45 -10.56 -17.65
N GLN A 42 -2.72 -10.74 -18.04
CA GLN A 42 -3.62 -9.67 -18.47
C GLN A 42 -3.96 -8.67 -17.36
N ASP A 43 -4.02 -9.08 -16.10
CA ASP A 43 -4.28 -8.20 -14.95
C ASP A 43 -3.09 -7.28 -14.66
N ARG A 44 -1.89 -7.63 -15.14
CA ARG A 44 -0.68 -6.79 -15.01
C ARG A 44 -0.66 -5.63 -15.99
N PHE A 45 -1.45 -5.68 -17.06
CA PHE A 45 -1.42 -4.69 -18.13
C PHE A 45 -2.60 -3.73 -18.05
N LEU A 46 -2.32 -2.43 -18.27
CA LEU A 46 -3.40 -1.47 -18.49
C LEU A 46 -4.13 -1.78 -19.79
N PRO A 47 -5.44 -1.49 -19.91
CA PRO A 47 -6.18 -1.72 -21.14
C PRO A 47 -5.50 -1.06 -22.34
N ILE A 48 -5.22 -1.84 -23.39
CA ILE A 48 -4.50 -1.37 -24.58
C ILE A 48 -5.17 -0.17 -25.25
N ALA A 49 -6.50 -0.05 -25.14
CA ALA A 49 -7.26 1.09 -25.63
C ALA A 49 -6.89 2.41 -24.92
N ASN A 50 -6.66 2.35 -23.60
CA ASN A 50 -6.26 3.52 -22.82
C ASN A 50 -4.83 3.93 -23.15
N VAL A 51 -3.90 2.97 -23.24
CA VAL A 51 -2.53 3.20 -23.69
C VAL A 51 -2.52 3.82 -25.09
N SER A 52 -3.23 3.21 -26.03
CA SER A 52 -3.33 3.71 -27.42
C SER A 52 -3.90 5.12 -27.50
N ARG A 53 -4.86 5.48 -26.64
CA ARG A 53 -5.46 6.82 -26.61
C ARG A 53 -4.44 7.87 -26.15
N ILE A 54 -3.68 7.58 -25.11
CA ILE A 54 -2.64 8.48 -24.58
C ILE A 54 -1.51 8.64 -25.60
N MET A 55 -0.99 7.53 -26.14
CA MET A 55 0.05 7.59 -27.19
C MET A 55 -0.39 8.44 -28.38
N LYS A 56 -1.68 8.38 -28.75
CA LYS A 56 -2.24 9.15 -29.86
C LYS A 56 -2.29 10.66 -29.59
N GLN A 57 -2.35 11.09 -28.33
CA GLN A 57 -2.29 12.50 -27.95
C GLN A 57 -0.87 13.07 -28.09
N SER A 58 0.16 12.22 -28.01
CA SER A 58 1.57 12.61 -28.14
C SER A 58 2.07 12.69 -29.58
N VAL A 59 1.21 12.43 -30.58
CA VAL A 59 1.57 12.44 -32.01
C VAL A 59 0.52 13.20 -32.84
N PRO A 60 0.85 13.63 -34.07
CA PRO A 60 -0.12 14.28 -34.95
C PRO A 60 -1.38 13.44 -35.18
N HIS A 61 -2.54 14.09 -35.35
CA HIS A 61 -3.81 13.40 -35.51
C HIS A 61 -3.87 12.46 -36.72
N THR A 62 -3.10 12.75 -37.77
CA THR A 62 -2.98 11.91 -38.99
C THR A 62 -2.06 10.70 -38.83
N ALA A 63 -1.18 10.68 -37.82
CA ALA A 63 -0.19 9.61 -37.65
C ALA A 63 -0.83 8.27 -37.28
N LYS A 64 -0.31 7.15 -37.78
CA LYS A 64 -0.72 5.81 -37.34
C LYS A 64 0.30 5.26 -36.37
N ILE A 65 -0.18 4.57 -35.34
CA ILE A 65 0.67 3.87 -34.35
C ILE A 65 0.54 2.38 -34.63
N ALA A 66 1.67 1.72 -34.89
CA ALA A 66 1.72 0.27 -35.13
C ALA A 66 1.21 -0.51 -33.93
N LYS A 67 0.72 -1.74 -34.17
CA LYS A 67 0.24 -2.63 -33.10
C LYS A 67 1.36 -2.91 -32.09
N ASP A 68 2.51 -3.36 -32.58
CA ASP A 68 3.67 -3.75 -31.77
C ASP A 68 4.21 -2.58 -30.93
N ALA A 69 4.11 -1.35 -31.44
CA ALA A 69 4.48 -0.15 -30.67
C ALA A 69 3.55 0.08 -29.47
N LYS A 70 2.25 -0.24 -29.59
CA LYS A 70 1.29 -0.12 -28.48
C LYS A 70 1.53 -1.20 -27.44
N GLU A 71 1.83 -2.42 -27.87
CA GLU A 71 2.16 -3.55 -26.98
C GLU A 71 3.46 -3.27 -26.22
N CYS A 72 4.50 -2.80 -26.91
CA CYS A 72 5.76 -2.39 -26.28
C CYS A 72 5.54 -1.30 -25.21
N VAL A 73 4.77 -0.24 -25.52
CA VAL A 73 4.49 0.80 -24.52
C VAL A 73 3.60 0.30 -23.38
N GLN A 74 2.70 -0.66 -23.64
CA GLN A 74 1.89 -1.31 -22.61
C GLN A 74 2.76 -2.11 -21.63
N GLU A 75 3.79 -2.79 -22.13
CA GLU A 75 4.78 -3.48 -21.28
C GLU A 75 5.62 -2.46 -20.49
N CYS A 76 6.13 -1.43 -21.17
CA CYS A 76 6.95 -0.39 -20.53
C CYS A 76 6.21 0.36 -19.42
N VAL A 77 4.91 0.63 -19.56
CA VAL A 77 4.15 1.32 -18.50
C VAL A 77 3.94 0.43 -17.27
N SER A 78 3.77 -0.89 -17.46
CA SER A 78 3.69 -1.83 -16.34
C SER A 78 5.04 -1.93 -15.61
N GLU A 79 6.15 -1.97 -16.36
CA GLU A 79 7.48 -1.91 -15.77
C GLU A 79 7.73 -0.58 -15.06
N PHE A 80 7.31 0.54 -15.64
CA PHE A 80 7.43 1.87 -15.02
C PHE A 80 6.69 1.94 -13.68
N ILE A 81 5.46 1.41 -13.59
CA ILE A 81 4.72 1.36 -12.33
C ILE A 81 5.49 0.55 -11.28
N SER A 82 5.99 -0.63 -11.65
CA SER A 82 6.78 -1.46 -10.75
C SER A 82 8.05 -0.76 -10.30
N PHE A 83 8.79 -0.14 -11.23
CA PHE A 83 10.04 0.56 -10.96
C PHE A 83 9.87 1.71 -9.96
N ILE A 84 8.91 2.61 -10.20
CA ILE A 84 8.62 3.72 -9.26
C ILE A 84 8.15 3.18 -7.91
N THR A 85 7.29 2.15 -7.91
CA THR A 85 6.72 1.61 -6.68
C THR A 85 7.78 0.91 -5.84
N SER A 86 8.75 0.23 -6.47
CA SER A 86 9.88 -0.40 -5.77
C SER A 86 10.76 0.63 -5.05
N GLU A 87 11.13 1.73 -5.71
CA GLU A 87 11.91 2.82 -5.09
C GLU A 87 11.14 3.48 -3.92
N ALA A 88 9.85 3.73 -4.10
CA ALA A 88 8.99 4.27 -3.05
C ALA A 88 8.83 3.30 -1.87
N ALA A 89 8.74 1.99 -2.14
CA ALA A 89 8.66 0.96 -1.13
C ALA A 89 9.95 0.88 -0.31
N GLU A 90 11.12 0.95 -0.97
CA GLU A 90 12.42 1.00 -0.29
C GLU A 90 12.50 2.20 0.66
N LYS A 91 12.14 3.40 0.18
CA LYS A 91 12.09 4.61 1.00
C LYS A 91 11.17 4.47 2.21
N CYS A 92 9.97 3.94 2.00
CA CYS A 92 8.99 3.68 3.06
C CYS A 92 9.53 2.69 4.11
N GLN A 93 10.17 1.61 3.66
CA GLN A 93 10.75 0.58 4.51
C GLN A 93 11.94 1.11 5.31
N MET A 94 12.81 1.94 4.71
CA MET A 94 13.91 2.62 5.40
C MET A 94 13.41 3.49 6.55
N GLU A 95 12.23 4.09 6.40
CA GLU A 95 11.56 4.87 7.47
C GLU A 95 10.76 4.00 8.45
N LYS A 96 10.89 2.67 8.39
CA LYS A 96 10.16 1.70 9.24
C LYS A 96 8.64 1.82 9.13
N ARG A 97 8.13 2.31 8.00
CA ARG A 97 6.69 2.38 7.70
C ARG A 97 6.27 1.17 6.87
N LYS A 98 5.03 0.73 7.07
CA LYS A 98 4.40 -0.40 6.34
C LYS A 98 3.48 0.06 5.20
N THR A 99 3.20 1.36 5.11
CA THR A 99 2.26 1.93 4.14
C THR A 99 2.97 3.00 3.33
N ILE A 100 3.01 2.78 2.01
CA ILE A 100 3.53 3.76 1.04
C ILE A 100 2.58 4.95 0.99
N GLY A 101 3.12 6.14 1.26
CA GLY A 101 2.39 7.40 1.18
C GLY A 101 2.68 8.17 -0.10
N GLY A 102 1.93 9.25 -0.34
CA GLY A 102 2.17 10.13 -1.49
C GLY A 102 3.56 10.79 -1.48
N GLU A 103 4.14 11.02 -0.31
CA GLU A 103 5.50 11.60 -0.19
C GLU A 103 6.59 10.61 -0.66
N ASP A 104 6.39 9.30 -0.49
CA ASP A 104 7.32 8.28 -0.98
C ASP A 104 7.38 8.25 -2.50
N ILE A 105 6.23 8.40 -3.14
CA ILE A 105 6.12 8.47 -4.60
C ILE A 105 6.81 9.74 -5.11
N LEU A 106 6.63 10.87 -4.42
CA LEU A 106 7.31 12.12 -4.78
C LEU A 106 8.83 12.00 -4.63
N TYR A 107 9.31 11.34 -3.57
CA TYR A 107 10.72 11.03 -3.40
C TYR A 107 11.24 10.17 -4.55
N ALA A 108 10.58 9.04 -4.85
CA ALA A 108 11.00 8.13 -5.91
C ALA A 108 11.08 8.84 -7.27
N MET A 109 10.09 9.67 -7.61
CA MET A 109 10.11 10.45 -8.85
C MET A 109 11.32 11.38 -8.94
N VAL A 110 11.71 12.04 -7.84
CA VAL A 110 12.89 12.91 -7.83
C VAL A 110 14.18 12.09 -7.92
N SER A 111 14.31 11.04 -7.11
CA SER A 111 15.52 10.20 -7.05
C SER A 111 15.83 9.51 -8.38
N LEU A 112 14.78 9.19 -9.15
CA LEU A 112 14.90 8.51 -10.44
C LEU A 112 14.99 9.48 -11.64
N GLY A 113 15.08 10.79 -11.42
CA GLY A 113 15.28 11.80 -12.47
C GLY A 113 13.99 12.23 -13.20
N PHE A 114 12.84 12.12 -12.56
CA PHE A 114 11.52 12.55 -13.06
C PHE A 114 11.02 13.82 -12.33
N GLU A 115 11.90 14.78 -12.03
CA GLU A 115 11.62 15.95 -11.19
C GLU A 115 10.45 16.80 -11.73
N ASN A 116 10.38 16.99 -13.05
CA ASN A 116 9.30 17.72 -13.71
C ASN A 116 7.91 17.10 -13.42
N TYR A 117 7.86 15.76 -13.32
CA TYR A 117 6.63 15.05 -12.96
C TYR A 117 6.36 15.16 -11.45
N ALA A 118 7.38 15.10 -10.61
CA ALA A 118 7.25 15.24 -9.17
C ALA A 118 6.62 16.60 -8.78
N GLU A 119 7.00 17.69 -9.43
CA GLU A 119 6.40 19.02 -9.21
C GLU A 119 4.90 19.03 -9.52
N THR A 120 4.51 18.45 -10.65
CA THR A 120 3.10 18.33 -11.03
C THR A 120 2.34 17.47 -10.02
N LEU A 121 2.92 16.34 -9.60
CA LEU A 121 2.31 15.42 -8.63
C LEU A 121 2.13 16.05 -7.24
N LYS A 122 3.02 16.94 -6.79
CA LYS A 122 2.85 17.68 -5.52
C LYS A 122 1.52 18.45 -5.49
N ILE A 123 1.18 19.11 -6.60
CA ILE A 123 -0.06 19.85 -6.75
C ILE A 123 -1.26 18.89 -6.71
N HIS A 124 -1.17 17.75 -7.38
CA HIS A 124 -2.23 16.74 -7.37
C HIS A 124 -2.43 16.14 -5.98
N LEU A 125 -1.36 15.85 -5.24
CA LEU A 125 -1.44 15.33 -3.87
C LEU A 125 -2.11 16.33 -2.92
N ALA A 126 -1.78 17.62 -3.02
CA ALA A 126 -2.42 18.66 -2.25
C ALA A 126 -3.94 18.74 -2.54
N LYS A 127 -4.33 18.73 -3.82
CA LYS A 127 -5.74 18.70 -4.23
C LYS A 127 -6.45 17.46 -3.73
N LEU A 128 -5.83 16.29 -3.81
CA LEU A 128 -6.40 15.02 -3.35
C LEU A 128 -6.71 15.08 -1.84
N ARG A 129 -5.78 15.59 -1.03
CA ARG A 129 -5.97 15.78 0.42
C ARG A 129 -7.12 16.74 0.74
N GLN A 130 -7.25 17.84 -0.02
CA GLN A 130 -8.36 18.79 0.14
C GLN A 130 -9.72 18.14 -0.16
N HIS A 131 -9.82 17.35 -1.24
CA HIS A 131 -11.07 16.66 -1.59
C HIS A 131 -11.44 15.61 -0.54
N GLN A 132 -10.46 14.89 0.02
CA GLN A 132 -10.71 13.93 1.09
C GLN A 132 -11.22 14.62 2.37
N ALA A 133 -10.64 15.78 2.74
CA ALA A 133 -11.07 16.55 3.89
C ALA A 133 -12.49 17.15 3.72
N GLY A 134 -12.83 17.65 2.53
CA GLY A 134 -14.16 18.19 2.24
C GLY A 134 -15.28 17.14 2.12
N SER A 135 -14.93 15.88 1.82
CA SER A 135 -15.90 14.79 1.77
C SER A 135 -16.34 14.32 3.16
N SER A 136 -15.54 14.60 4.19
CA SER A 136 -15.84 14.23 5.58
C SER A 136 -16.68 15.25 6.34
N SER A 137 -16.98 16.41 5.74
CA SER A 137 -17.64 17.54 6.42
C SER A 137 -19.08 17.81 5.99
N ASN A 138 -19.87 16.77 5.64
CA ASN A 138 -21.31 16.95 5.42
C ASN A 138 -22.07 16.69 6.73
N PRO A 139 -22.46 17.70 7.52
CA PRO A 139 -23.34 17.48 8.66
C PRO A 139 -24.67 16.97 8.13
N ARG A 140 -25.10 15.80 8.62
CA ARG A 140 -26.46 15.29 8.37
C ARG A 140 -27.44 16.36 8.84
N GLN A 141 -28.15 16.98 7.91
CA GLN A 141 -29.36 17.73 8.23
C GLN A 141 -30.39 16.72 8.74
N GLU A 142 -30.52 16.63 10.06
CA GLU A 142 -31.68 16.01 10.70
C GLU A 142 -32.91 16.90 10.43
N HIS A 143 -33.97 16.24 9.97
CA HIS A 143 -35.27 16.81 9.67
C HIS A 143 -36.23 16.60 10.84
#